data_AF-A0A7C7DAC6-F1
#
_entry.id   AF-A0A7C7DAC6-F1
#
_cell.length_a   1.000
_cell.length_b   1.000
_cell.length_c   1.000
_cell.angle_alpha   90.00
_cell.angle_beta   90.00
_cell.angle_gamma   90.00
#
_symmetry.space_group_name_H-M   'P 1'
#
loop_
_entity.id
_entity.type
_entity.pdbx_description
1 polymer ?
#
loop_
_entity_poly.entity_id
_entity_poly.type
_entity_poly.pdbx_seq_one_letter_code
_entity_poly.pdbx_strand_id
1 'polypeptide(L)'
;MKILVINCGSSSLKYQLLDMDTQTPIAKGLVERIGLPGAVLTHRPADGEKEIITAEIPNHTVAIQMVLDALVNPEYGVVKSLEEIGSVGHRVVHGGE
;
A
#
# COMPACT_ATOMS: atom_id res chain seq x y z
N MET A 1 -16.96 -3.85 -3.64
CA MET A 1 -15.70 -4.23 -4.37
C MET A 1 -14.52 -3.45 -3.79
N LYS A 2 -13.33 -4.04 -3.59
CA LYS A 2 -12.16 -3.29 -3.07
C LYS A 2 -11.15 -2.96 -4.17
N ILE A 3 -10.67 -1.71 -4.20
CA ILE A 3 -9.69 -1.23 -5.18
C ILE A 3 -8.43 -0.74 -4.47
N LEU A 4 -7.29 -1.34 -4.80
CA LEU A 4 -5.98 -0.87 -4.34
C LEU A 4 -5.49 0.23 -5.28
N VAL A 5 -5.34 1.46 -4.78
CA VAL A 5 -4.80 2.58 -5.55
C VAL A 5 -3.35 2.81 -5.14
N ILE A 6 -2.45 2.84 -6.11
CA ILE A 6 -1.00 2.97 -5.91
C ILE A 6 -0.45 4.19 -6.65
N ASN A 7 0.44 4.91 -5.98
CA ASN A 7 1.21 6.01 -6.52
C ASN A 7 2.69 5.77 -6.20
N CYS A 8 3.43 5.27 -7.19
CA CYS A 8 4.86 5.07 -7.11
C CYS A 8 5.60 6.36 -7.51
N GLY A 9 6.43 6.88 -6.60
CA GLY A 9 7.44 7.89 -6.88
C GLY A 9 8.82 7.26 -7.06
N SER A 10 9.87 8.10 -7.20
CA SER A 10 11.25 7.62 -7.39
C SER A 10 11.79 6.82 -6.19
N SER A 11 11.46 7.23 -4.97
CA SER A 11 11.91 6.59 -3.71
C SER A 11 10.79 6.35 -2.70
N SER A 12 9.53 6.37 -3.16
CA SER A 12 8.36 6.17 -2.31
C SER A 12 7.23 5.45 -3.04
N LEU A 13 6.34 4.86 -2.26
CA LEU A 13 5.09 4.27 -2.74
C LEU A 13 3.98 4.66 -1.77
N LYS A 14 3.03 5.48 -2.23
CA LYS A 14 1.79 5.79 -1.50
C LYS A 14 0.69 4.87 -1.97
N TYR A 15 -0.14 4.38 -1.07
CA TYR A 15 -1.30 3.57 -1.43
C TYR A 15 -2.51 3.82 -0.54
N GLN A 16 -3.67 3.44 -1.06
CA GLN A 16 -4.92 3.31 -0.31
C GLN A 16 -5.65 2.07 -0.80
N LEU A 17 -6.32 1.35 0.12
CA LEU A 17 -7.32 0.37 -0.24
C LEU A 17 -8.70 1.01 -0.03
N LEU A 18 -9.47 1.15 -1.10
CA LEU A 18 -10.80 1.73 -1.10
C LEU A 18 -11.85 0.61 -1.10
N ASP A 19 -12.87 0.75 -0.25
CA ASP A 19 -14.12 0.01 -0.43
C ASP A 19 -15.04 0.83 -1.33
N MET A 20 -15.39 0.29 -2.49
CA MET A 20 -16.21 0.98 -3.48
C MET A 20 -17.70 0.96 -3.16
N ASP A 21 -18.13 0.10 -2.24
CA ASP A 21 -19.53 0.06 -1.82
C ASP A 21 -19.83 1.26 -0.90
N THR A 22 -18.85 1.67 -0.08
CA THR A 22 -18.92 2.87 0.77
C THR A 22 -18.19 4.09 0.20
N GLN A 23 -17.35 3.90 -0.82
CA GLN A 23 -16.44 4.90 -1.39
C GLN A 23 -15.46 5.50 -0.37
N THR A 24 -15.09 4.73 0.66
CA THR A 24 -14.18 5.17 1.71
C THR A 24 -12.87 4.37 1.72
N PRO A 25 -11.75 4.98 2.13
CA PRO A 25 -10.50 4.26 2.34
C PRO A 25 -10.58 3.42 3.61
N ILE A 26 -10.38 2.12 3.48
CA ILE A 26 -10.30 1.16 4.60
C ILE A 26 -8.86 0.95 5.08
N ALA A 27 -7.87 1.29 4.25
CA ALA A 27 -6.47 1.44 4.67
C ALA A 27 -5.75 2.51 3.86
N LYS A 28 -4.73 3.10 4.46
CA LYS A 28 -3.77 3.99 3.79
C LYS A 28 -2.36 3.62 4.21
N GLY A 29 -1.39 3.84 3.33
CA GLY A 29 -0.01 3.73 3.74
C GLY A 29 0.98 4.37 2.80
N LEU A 30 2.23 4.36 3.26
CA LEU A 30 3.35 5.00 2.61
C LEU A 30 4.60 4.18 2.89
N VAL A 31 5.27 3.75 1.82
CA VAL A 31 6.64 3.27 1.85
C VAL A 31 7.56 4.44 1.52
N GLU A 32 8.56 4.69 2.35
CA GLU A 32 9.54 5.76 2.18
C GLU A 32 10.95 5.21 2.07
N ARG A 33 11.83 5.98 1.42
CA ARG A 33 13.26 5.70 1.29
C ARG A 33 13.54 4.34 0.60
N ILE A 34 12.74 3.97 -0.39
CA ILE A 34 12.98 2.79 -1.24
C ILE A 34 14.35 2.95 -1.91
N GLY A 35 15.17 1.91 -1.84
CA GLY A 35 16.55 1.89 -2.35
C GLY A 35 17.56 2.64 -1.48
N LEU A 36 17.18 3.10 -0.29
CA LEU A 36 18.02 3.88 0.62
C LEU A 36 18.04 3.25 2.03
N PRO A 37 19.08 3.52 2.84
CA PRO A 37 19.10 3.10 4.24
C PRO A 37 17.94 3.68 5.03
N GLY A 38 17.41 2.90 5.97
CA GLY A 38 16.29 3.32 6.84
C GLY A 38 14.95 3.38 6.11
N ALA A 39 14.73 2.49 5.14
CA ALA A 39 13.43 2.33 4.48
C ALA A 39 12.37 1.86 5.47
N VAL A 40 11.15 2.37 5.29
CA VAL A 40 10.05 2.19 6.24
C VAL A 40 8.72 2.15 5.52
N LEU A 41 7.87 1.22 5.94
CA LEU A 41 6.44 1.20 5.63
C LEU A 41 5.66 1.72 6.83
N THR A 42 4.90 2.79 6.63
CA THR A 42 3.81 3.19 7.52
C THR A 42 2.50 2.65 6.96
N HIS A 43 1.83 1.76 7.69
CA HIS A 43 0.50 1.23 7.37
C HIS A 43 -0.52 1.75 8.40
N ARG A 44 -1.70 2.17 7.93
CA ARG A 44 -2.78 2.67 8.79
C ARG A 44 -4.13 2.11 8.32
N PRO A 45 -4.68 1.12 9.02
CA PRO A 45 -6.08 0.72 8.90
C PRO A 45 -7.01 1.89 9.26
N ALA A 46 -8.23 1.91 8.71
CA ALA A 46 -9.22 2.93 9.05
C ALA A 46 -9.66 2.82 10.52
N ASP A 47 -9.82 1.59 11.01
CA ASP A 47 -10.36 1.27 12.34
C ASP A 47 -9.28 0.70 13.29
N GLY A 48 -8.01 1.00 13.03
CA GLY A 48 -6.87 0.45 13.77
C GLY A 48 -5.74 1.46 13.99
N GLU A 49 -4.76 1.02 14.77
CA GLU A 49 -3.58 1.82 15.06
C GLU A 49 -2.60 1.86 13.88
N LYS A 50 -1.73 2.86 13.90
CA LYS A 50 -0.68 3.00 12.90
C LYS A 50 0.43 1.98 13.17
N GLU A 51 0.76 1.20 12.15
CA GLU A 51 1.89 0.28 12.14
C GLU A 51 3.10 0.87 11.42
N ILE A 52 4.29 0.68 12.00
CA ILE A 52 5.56 1.13 11.44
C ILE A 52 6.47 -0.09 11.28
N ILE A 53 6.80 -0.40 10.03
CA ILE A 53 7.57 -1.58 9.67
C ILE A 53 8.85 -1.11 8.99
N THR A 54 9.98 -1.26 9.68
CA THR A 54 11.31 -0.94 9.14
C THR A 54 11.90 -2.20 8.52
N ALA A 55 12.38 -2.10 7.28
CA ALA A 55 13.00 -3.21 6.57
C ALA A 55 13.98 -2.70 5.51
N GLU A 56 14.81 -3.58 4.96
CA GLU A 56 15.53 -3.28 3.73
C GLU A 56 14.57 -3.36 2.54
N ILE A 57 14.41 -2.25 1.81
CA ILE A 57 13.50 -2.16 0.66
C ILE A 57 14.32 -1.73 -0.55
N PRO A 58 15.07 -2.64 -1.19
CA PRO A 58 16.03 -2.28 -2.25
C PRO A 58 15.36 -1.76 -3.53
N ASN A 59 14.08 -2.07 -3.76
CA ASN A 59 13.34 -1.67 -4.96
C ASN A 59 11.83 -1.68 -4.72
N HIS A 60 11.07 -1.19 -5.70
CA HIS A 60 9.62 -1.11 -5.64
C HIS A 60 8.91 -2.46 -5.61
N THR A 61 9.52 -3.53 -6.13
CA THR A 61 8.93 -4.88 -6.05
C THR A 61 8.84 -5.33 -4.59
N VAL A 62 9.91 -5.13 -3.81
CA VAL A 62 9.91 -5.42 -2.36
C VAL A 62 8.92 -4.49 -1.64
N ALA A 63 8.87 -3.21 -2.01
CA ALA A 63 7.91 -2.26 -1.43
C ALA A 63 6.45 -2.70 -1.66
N ILE A 64 6.10 -3.13 -2.87
CA ILE A 64 4.76 -3.62 -3.21
C ILE A 64 4.45 -4.88 -2.40
N GLN A 65 5.38 -5.83 -2.32
CA GLN A 65 5.17 -7.06 -1.54
C GLN A 65 4.85 -6.74 -0.08
N MET A 66 5.63 -5.84 0.55
CA MET A 66 5.37 -5.41 1.93
C MET A 66 4.00 -4.74 2.10
N VAL A 67 3.54 -3.98 1.10
CA VAL A 67 2.19 -3.39 1.12
C VAL A 67 1.11 -4.49 1.07
N LEU A 68 1.26 -5.47 0.18
CA LEU A 68 0.31 -6.58 0.06
C LEU A 68 0.28 -7.41 1.35
N ASP A 69 1.45 -7.72 1.92
CA ASP A 69 1.58 -8.46 3.19
C ASP A 69 0.93 -7.68 4.35
N ALA A 70 1.13 -6.36 4.41
CA ALA A 70 0.50 -5.53 5.43
C ALA A 70 -1.03 -5.50 5.30
N LEU A 71 -1.56 -5.48 4.07
CA LEU A 71 -3.00 -5.49 3.83
C LEU A 71 -3.68 -6.78 4.30
N VAL A 72 -2.99 -7.92 4.22
CA VAL A 72 -3.50 -9.25 4.63
C VAL A 72 -3.01 -9.70 6.01
N ASN A 73 -2.28 -8.85 6.73
CA ASN A 73 -1.72 -9.23 8.02
C ASN A 73 -2.84 -9.61 9.01
N PRO A 74 -2.74 -10.72 9.76
CA PRO A 74 -3.81 -11.18 10.64
C PRO A 74 -4.06 -10.27 11.85
N GLU A 75 -3.10 -9.43 12.26
CA GLU A 75 -3.22 -8.56 13.43
C GLU A 75 -3.75 -7.17 13.08
N TYR A 76 -3.26 -6.59 11.98
CA TYR A 76 -3.56 -5.20 11.60
C TYR A 76 -3.99 -5.04 10.14
N GLY A 77 -4.09 -6.12 9.37
CA GLY A 77 -4.58 -6.07 7.99
C GLY A 77 -6.06 -5.71 7.91
N VAL A 78 -6.51 -5.41 6.69
CA VAL A 78 -7.88 -4.95 6.39
C VAL A 78 -8.63 -5.87 5.42
N VAL A 79 -7.95 -6.91 4.94
CA VAL A 79 -8.50 -8.00 4.13
C VAL A 79 -7.94 -9.33 4.64
N LYS A 80 -8.67 -10.43 4.46
CA LYS A 80 -8.21 -11.78 4.87
C LYS A 80 -7.34 -12.44 3.80
N SER A 81 -7.56 -12.09 2.54
CA SER A 81 -6.76 -12.57 1.41
C SER A 81 -6.68 -11.52 0.31
N LEU A 82 -5.70 -11.68 -0.59
CA LEU A 82 -5.54 -10.81 -1.76
C LEU A 82 -6.70 -10.93 -2.77
N GLU A 83 -7.47 -12.01 -2.70
CA GLU A 83 -8.64 -12.25 -3.57
C GLU A 83 -9.76 -11.24 -3.31
N GLU A 84 -9.77 -10.58 -2.14
CA GLU A 84 -10.71 -9.51 -1.84
C GLU A 84 -10.42 -8.22 -2.61
N ILE A 85 -9.21 -8.07 -3.18
CA ILE A 85 -8.81 -6.91 -3.99
C ILE A 85 -9.21 -7.18 -5.43
N GLY A 86 -10.31 -6.56 -5.87
CA GLY A 86 -10.88 -6.80 -7.21
C GLY A 86 -10.10 -6.13 -8.34
N SER A 87 -9.44 -5.00 -8.05
CA SER A 87 -8.72 -4.20 -9.04
C SER A 87 -7.56 -3.42 -8.41
N VAL A 88 -6.58 -3.05 -9.24
CA VAL A 88 -5.49 -2.15 -8.86
C VAL A 88 -5.44 -0.96 -9.81
N GLY A 89 -5.47 0.26 -9.26
CA GLY A 89 -5.34 1.51 -9.99
C GLY A 89 -3.96 2.12 -9.80
N HIS A 90 -3.25 2.43 -10.88
CA HIS A 90 -1.91 3.03 -10.83
C HIS A 90 -1.95 4.47 -11.35
N ARG A 91 -1.39 5.42 -10.59
CA ARG A 91 -1.12 6.75 -11.14
C ARG A 91 0.05 6.68 -12.12
N VAL A 92 -0.23 7.01 -13.37
CA VAL A 92 0.77 7.23 -14.42
C VAL A 92 0.97 8.74 -14.56
N VAL A 93 2.23 9.20 -14.55
CA VAL A 93 2.55 10.63 -14.57
C VAL A 93 2.40 11.24 -15.97
N HIS A 94 2.82 10.52 -17.01
CA HIS A 94 2.79 10.97 -18.40
C HIS A 94 2.18 9.88 -19.28
N GLY A 95 1.11 10.19 -20.02
CA GLY A 95 0.42 9.24 -20.91
C GLY A 95 0.98 9.15 -22.32
N GLY A 96 1.92 10.05 -22.66
CA GLY A 96 2.37 10.26 -24.04
C GLY A 96 1.53 11.34 -24.72
N GLU A 97 1.68 11.43 -26.03
CA GLU A 97 0.78 12.14 -26.96
C GLU A 97 0.08 11.09 -27.83
#